data_AF-A0A5M7BIA9-F1
#
_entry.id   AF-A0A5M7BIA9-F1
#
_cell.length_a   1.000
_cell.length_b   1.000
_cell.length_c   1.000
_cell.angle_alpha   90.00
_cell.angle_beta   90.00
_cell.angle_gamma   90.00
#
_symmetry.space_group_name_H-M   'P 1'
#
loop_
_entity.id
_entity.type
_entity.pdbx_description
1 polymer ?
#
loop_
_entity_poly.entity_id
_entity_poly.type
_entity_poly.pdbx_seq_one_letter_code
_entity_poly.pdbx_strand_id
1 'polypeptide(L)' 'MKTENANILSEISTLTRVIEEQYPELQKYLDEGRSTLPQGNMEASIDNKSLENYRDTLKELIQNYDKNKH' A
#
# COMPACT_ATOMS: atom_id res chain seq x y z
N MET A 1 -14.81 15.49 12.13
CA MET A 1 -14.52 14.93 10.79
C MET A 1 -13.08 14.43 10.84
N LYS A 2 -12.88 13.11 10.90
CA LYS A 2 -11.57 12.43 11.00
C LYS A 2 -11.69 11.14 10.17
N THR A 3 -11.74 11.23 8.84
CA THR A 3 -12.13 10.01 8.10
C THR A 3 -11.56 9.85 6.69
N GLU A 4 -10.63 10.68 6.23
CA GLU A 4 -10.00 10.43 4.93
C GLU A 4 -8.78 9.51 5.09
N ASN A 5 -7.91 9.80 6.07
CA ASN A 5 -6.70 8.99 6.31
C ASN A 5 -7.03 7.56 6.78
N ALA A 6 -8.08 7.41 7.59
CA ALA A 6 -8.50 6.10 8.09
C ALA A 6 -8.94 5.18 6.95
N ASN A 7 -9.64 5.73 5.94
CA ASN A 7 -10.06 4.97 4.77
C ASN A 7 -8.86 4.55 3.92
N ILE A 8 -7.90 5.46 3.67
CA ILE A 8 -6.70 5.16 2.89
C ILE A 8 -5.84 4.09 3.58
N LEU A 9 -5.66 4.18 4.90
CA LEU A 9 -4.94 3.17 5.69
C LEU A 9 -5.63 1.80 5.65
N SER A 10 -6.97 1.78 5.68
CA SER A 10 -7.74 0.54 5.54
C SER A 10 -7.58 -0.07 4.14
N GLU A 11 -7.61 0.75 3.10
CA GLU A 11 -7.36 0.31 1.71
C GLU A 11 -5.94 -0.23 1.54
N ILE A 12 -4.93 0.47 2.06
CA ILE A 12 -3.54 0.00 2.06
C ILE A 12 -3.47 -1.38 2.72
N SER A 13 -4.01 -1.52 3.93
CA SER A 13 -3.99 -2.79 4.66
C SER A 13 -4.68 -3.92 3.88
N THR A 14 -5.79 -3.61 3.21
CA THR A 14 -6.53 -4.57 2.38
C THR A 14 -5.71 -4.98 1.16
N LEU A 15 -5.13 -4.03 0.43
CA LEU A 15 -4.31 -4.30 -0.75
C LEU A 15 -3.04 -5.07 -0.40
N THR A 16 -2.37 -4.71 0.70
CA THR A 16 -1.22 -5.45 1.22
C THR A 16 -1.60 -6.90 1.50
N ARG A 17 -2.73 -7.13 2.17
CA ARG A 17 -3.20 -8.49 2.46
C ARG A 17 -3.57 -9.27 1.20
N VAL A 18 -4.21 -8.62 0.22
CA VAL A 18 -4.51 -9.23 -1.09
C VAL A 18 -3.21 -9.63 -1.79
N ILE A 19 -2.19 -8.77 -1.76
CA ILE A 19 -0.87 -9.10 -2.32
C ILE A 19 -0.26 -10.30 -1.58
N GLU A 20 -0.34 -10.32 -0.25
CA GLU A 20 0.20 -11.41 0.55
C GLU A 20 -0.51 -12.76 0.31
N GLU A 21 -1.82 -12.75 0.10
CA GLU A 21 -2.62 -13.97 -0.07
C GLU A 21 -2.71 -14.43 -1.53
N GLN A 22 -2.79 -13.52 -2.50
CA GLN A 22 -3.09 -13.81 -3.91
C GLN A 22 -1.90 -13.59 -4.86
N TYR A 23 -0.96 -12.72 -4.48
CA TYR A 23 0.17 -12.34 -5.32
C TYR A 23 1.51 -12.50 -4.59
N PRO A 24 1.90 -13.72 -4.18
CA PRO A 24 3.13 -13.96 -3.42
C PRO A 24 4.39 -13.43 -4.14
N GLU A 25 4.40 -13.38 -5.47
CA GLU A 25 5.49 -12.81 -6.26
C GLU A 25 5.63 -11.29 -6.11
N LEU A 26 4.55 -10.60 -5.75
CA LEU A 26 4.54 -9.16 -5.52
C LEU A 26 4.92 -8.80 -4.08
N GLN A 27 4.97 -9.75 -3.15
CA GLN A 27 5.37 -9.51 -1.76
C GLN A 27 6.77 -8.88 -1.65
N LYS A 28 7.70 -9.24 -2.54
CA LYS A 28 9.05 -8.64 -2.56
C LYS A 28 9.04 -7.12 -2.70
N TYR A 29 8.05 -6.56 -3.40
CA TYR A 29 7.89 -5.10 -3.57
C TYR A 29 7.27 -4.44 -2.33
N LEU A 30 6.54 -5.20 -1.51
CA LEU A 30 6.01 -4.70 -0.22
C LEU A 30 7.13 -4.43 0.77
N ASP A 31 8.12 -5.33 0.87
CA ASP A 31 9.26 -5.15 1.77
C ASP A 31 10.14 -3.95 1.35
N GLU A 32 10.34 -3.74 0.05
CA GLU A 32 11.04 -2.55 -0.47
C GLU A 32 10.27 -1.25 -0.16
N GLY A 33 8.93 -1.26 -0.28
CA GLY A 33 8.09 -0.12 0.06
C GLY A 33 7.96 0.15 1.56
N ARG A 34 8.04 -0.89 2.41
CA ARG A 34 8.03 -0.73 3.88
C ARG A 34 9.28 -0.03 4.42
N SER A 35 10.38 0.00 3.66
CA SER A 35 11.56 0.81 4.01
C SER A 35 11.39 2.30 3.73
N THR A 36 10.48 2.69 2.83
CA THR A 36 10.23 4.09 2.47
C THR A 36 9.12 4.73 3.31
N LEU A 37 8.26 3.91 3.91
CA LEU A 37 7.32 4.36 4.94
C LEU A 37 8.03 4.45 6.29
N PRO A 38 7.87 5.55 7.05
CA PRO A 38 8.44 5.66 8.38
C PRO A 38 7.85 4.56 9.28
N GLN A 39 8.64 3.51 9.53
CA GLN A 39 8.35 2.51 10.54
C GLN A 39 8.56 3.13 11.92
N GLY A 40 7.58 3.88 12.39
CA GLY A 40 7.64 4.42 13.75
C GLY A 40 6.76 5.64 13.92
N ASN A 41 5.71 5.47 14.70
CA ASN A 41 4.79 6.49 15.17
C ASN A 41 3.86 7.07 14.09
N MET A 42 2.71 6.41 13.94
CA MET A 42 1.49 6.89 13.26
C MET A 42 0.96 8.25 13.75
N GLU A 43 1.62 8.91 14.70
CA GLU A 43 1.22 10.22 15.25
C GLU A 43 2.02 11.41 14.68
N ALA A 44 3.15 11.17 14.00
CA ALA A 44 3.94 12.24 13.40
C ALA A 44 3.47 12.49 11.95
N SER A 45 2.39 13.27 11.80
CA SER A 45 1.91 13.87 10.54
C SER A 45 2.30 13.09 9.27
N ILE A 46 1.84 11.85 9.14
CA ILE A 46 1.95 11.17 7.86
C ILE A 46 1.13 12.00 6.87
N ASP A 47 1.82 12.60 5.90
CA ASP A 47 1.17 13.42 4.88
C ASP A 47 0.18 12.54 4.12
N ASN A 48 -1.07 13.01 3.99
CA ASN A 48 -2.12 12.28 3.30
C ASN A 48 -1.66 11.84 1.90
N LYS A 49 -0.85 12.68 1.25
CA LYS A 49 -0.30 12.41 -0.07
C LYS A 49 0.65 11.21 -0.07
N SER A 50 1.42 11.00 0.99
CA SER A 50 2.29 9.84 1.12
C SER A 50 1.47 8.54 1.26
N LEU A 51 0.35 8.59 1.99
CA LEU A 51 -0.56 7.45 2.09
C LEU A 51 -1.26 7.16 0.76
N GLU A 52 -1.74 8.20 0.07
CA GLU A 52 -2.37 8.06 -1.24
C GLU A 52 -1.39 7.49 -2.27
N ASN A 53 -0.17 8.04 -2.35
CA ASN A 53 0.86 7.53 -3.25
C ASN A 53 1.21 6.06 -2.96
N TYR A 54 1.28 5.67 -1.69
CA TYR A 54 1.55 4.29 -1.33
C TYR A 54 0.39 3.37 -1.74
N ARG A 55 -0.86 3.76 -1.45
CA ARG A 55 -2.07 3.04 -1.91
C ARG A 55 -2.06 2.87 -3.43
N ASP A 56 -1.79 3.93 -4.17
CA ASP A 56 -1.83 3.90 -5.64
C ASP A 56 -0.71 3.02 -6.19
N THR A 57 0.48 3.04 -5.58
CA THR A 57 1.58 2.12 -5.91
C THR A 57 1.15 0.65 -5.73
N LEU A 58 0.47 0.31 -4.63
CA LEU A 58 -0.05 -1.04 -4.38
C LEU A 58 -1.10 -1.45 -5.43
N LYS A 59 -1.99 -0.54 -5.81
CA LYS A 59 -2.99 -0.78 -6.87
C LYS A 59 -2.30 -1.01 -8.22
N GLU A 60 -1.33 -0.17 -8.57
CA GLU A 60 -0.58 -0.31 -9.82
C GLU A 60 0.22 -1.61 -9.88
N LEU A 61 0.82 -2.06 -8.77
CA LEU A 61 1.52 -3.35 -8.70
C LEU A 61 0.60 -4.50 -9.08
N ILE A 62 -0.59 -4.56 -8.48
CA ILE A 62 -1.59 -5.59 -8.78
C ILE A 62 -2.05 -5.48 -10.24
N GLN A 63 -2.43 -4.27 -10.68
CA GLN A 63 -2.92 -4.05 -12.04
C GLN A 63 -1.89 -4.38 -13.11
N ASN A 64 -0.63 -3.99 -12.91
CA ASN A 64 0.45 -4.27 -13.84
C ASN A 64 0.74 -5.77 -13.88
N TYR A 65 0.71 -6.46 -12.74
CA TYR A 65 0.88 -7.89 -12.71
C TYR A 65 -0.25 -8.62 -13.44
N ASP A 66 -1.52 -8.25 -13.21
CA ASP A 66 -2.66 -8.83 -13.93
C ASP A 66 -2.62 -8.55 -15.44
N LYS A 67 -2.18 -7.35 -15.84
CA LYS A 67 -1.98 -7.00 -17.26
C LYS A 67 -0.87 -7.80 -17.93
N ASN A 68 0.24 -8.07 -17.22
CA ASN A 68 1.37 -8.82 -17.77
C ASN A 68 1.15 -10.34 -17.74
N LYS A 69 0.13 -10.84 -17.01
CA LYS A 69 -0.25 -12.26 -16.96
C LYS A 69 -1.10 -12.71 -18.15
N HIS A 70 -1.60 -11.77 -18.97
CA HIS A 70 -2.39 -11.98 -20.17
C HIS A 70 -1.52 -11.92 -21.44
#